data_AF-A0A3C0GGB9-F1
#
_entry.id   AF-A0A3C0GGB9-F1
#
_cell.length_a   1.000
_cell.length_b   1.000
_cell.length_c   1.000
_cell.angle_alpha   90.00
_cell.angle_beta   90.00
_cell.angle_gamma   90.00
#
_symmetry.space_group_name_H-M   'P 1'
#
loop_
_entity.id
_entity.type
_entity.pdbx_description
1 polymer ?
#
loop_
_entity_poly.entity_id
_entity_poly.type
_entity_poly.pdbx_seq_one_letter_code
_entity_poly.pdbx_strand_id
1 'polypeptide(L)'
;ITQDTDVPTGYGFTNSLKMDCTTANSSLDATDFIFVNMRFEKQDMRIFNKGTSDAKKITVAAWVKSPTTGTHVVGLYDANSSTNRYCMQTYTISSANTWTKAIVTFPADTGGDEMGTDNTHGMNLQFWFAAGSNYSSGSAATVWENYTTANQAVGQVNCSSSTDNNILITGIQMEVGEFDSTTIPPFQHELFGDNLRRCERYCQKSYPHEHPPGTVTSGDAGRDFVNLMGGSTDPHIMVKFRPEMRITPTVTTYSTANANTTGKMTAGVTDATAGTNAVVNSSYNYMAFASSVTASDDVYVAWLADAEL
;
A
#
# COMPACT_ATOMS: atom_id res chain seq x y z
N ILE A 1 -5.89 -1.37 12.04
CA ILE A 1 -6.00 -0.42 10.90
C ILE A 1 -7.27 -0.74 10.14
N THR A 2 -8.10 0.25 9.86
CA THR A 2 -9.39 0.08 9.15
C THR A 2 -9.66 1.28 8.24
N GLN A 3 -10.70 1.20 7.42
CA GLN A 3 -11.29 2.40 6.80
C GLN A 3 -12.28 3.06 7.79
N ASP A 4 -12.43 4.38 7.68
CA ASP A 4 -13.43 5.17 8.40
C ASP A 4 -14.08 6.19 7.45
N THR A 5 -15.28 6.66 7.80
CA THR A 5 -16.05 7.66 7.03
C THR A 5 -15.86 9.09 7.55
N ASP A 6 -15.19 9.27 8.68
CA ASP A 6 -14.71 10.58 9.12
C ASP A 6 -13.62 11.08 8.16
N VAL A 7 -13.90 12.23 7.55
CA VAL A 7 -13.13 12.84 6.46
C VAL A 7 -13.23 14.37 6.56
N PRO A 8 -12.29 15.14 5.99
CA PRO A 8 -12.38 16.59 5.99
C PRO A 8 -13.57 17.05 5.14
N THR A 9 -14.47 17.84 5.74
CA THR A 9 -15.69 18.34 5.11
C THR A 9 -15.39 19.25 3.93
N GLY A 10 -16.14 19.09 2.83
CA GLY A 10 -16.09 19.99 1.67
C GLY A 10 -15.03 19.67 0.61
N TYR A 11 -14.29 18.56 0.76
CA TYR A 11 -13.22 18.16 -0.17
C TYR A 11 -13.53 16.93 -1.02
N GLY A 12 -14.73 16.35 -0.88
CA GLY A 12 -15.21 15.23 -1.72
C GLY A 12 -14.65 13.85 -1.37
N PHE A 13 -13.88 13.71 -0.28
CA PHE A 13 -13.46 12.39 0.21
C PHE A 13 -14.63 11.64 0.85
N THR A 14 -14.65 10.32 0.68
CA THR A 14 -15.67 9.44 1.29
C THR A 14 -15.09 8.57 2.41
N ASN A 15 -13.79 8.29 2.36
CA ASN A 15 -13.10 7.41 3.31
C ASN A 15 -11.75 8.00 3.73
N SER A 16 -11.30 7.58 4.91
CA SER A 16 -9.94 7.78 5.42
C SER A 16 -9.35 6.48 5.94
N LEU A 17 -8.01 6.40 5.96
CA LEU A 17 -7.31 5.34 6.66
C LEU A 17 -7.30 5.67 8.15
N LYS A 18 -7.77 4.74 8.99
CA LYS A 18 -7.76 4.87 10.44
C LYS A 18 -6.79 3.90 11.09
N MET A 19 -5.93 4.47 11.93
CA MET A 19 -5.04 3.73 12.83
C MET A 19 -5.53 3.94 14.25
N ASP A 20 -6.10 2.88 14.83
CA ASP A 20 -6.61 2.85 16.19
C ASP A 20 -5.54 2.28 17.13
N CYS A 21 -5.27 2.97 18.23
CA CYS A 21 -4.34 2.52 19.25
C CYS A 21 -5.07 1.58 20.22
N THR A 22 -4.97 0.27 20.02
CA THR A 22 -5.61 -0.70 20.94
C THR A 22 -4.77 -1.00 22.18
N THR A 23 -3.52 -0.54 22.23
CA THR A 23 -2.61 -0.73 23.37
C THR A 23 -1.68 0.46 23.45
N ALA A 24 -1.77 1.20 24.55
CA ALA A 24 -0.95 2.39 24.76
C ALA A 24 0.52 2.02 25.02
N ASN A 25 1.41 2.69 24.30
CA ASN A 25 2.83 2.77 24.59
C ASN A 25 3.21 4.25 24.77
N SER A 26 3.21 4.70 26.02
CA SER A 26 3.55 6.08 26.40
C SER A 26 5.05 6.34 26.48
N SER A 27 5.87 5.31 26.55
CA SER A 27 7.33 5.39 26.67
C SER A 27 7.98 4.51 25.60
N LEU A 28 8.20 5.09 24.43
CA LEU A 28 8.81 4.41 23.30
C LEU A 28 10.22 3.93 23.65
N ASP A 29 10.51 2.66 23.37
CA ASP A 29 11.86 2.14 23.31
C ASP A 29 12.61 2.78 22.12
N ALA A 30 13.94 2.68 22.15
CA ALA A 30 14.78 3.28 21.10
C ALA A 30 14.40 2.80 19.69
N THR A 31 13.96 1.55 19.54
CA THR A 31 13.60 0.90 18.28
C THR A 31 12.13 1.04 17.89
N ASP A 32 11.28 1.62 18.73
CA ASP A 32 9.85 1.73 18.44
C ASP A 32 9.60 2.76 17.33
N PHE A 33 8.67 2.47 16.42
CA PHE A 33 8.24 3.43 15.42
C PHE A 33 6.83 3.10 14.91
N ILE A 34 6.14 4.12 14.42
CA ILE A 34 4.90 4.00 13.67
C ILE A 34 4.96 5.01 12.53
N PHE A 35 4.77 4.53 11.30
CA PHE A 35 4.54 5.37 10.14
C PHE A 35 3.62 4.69 9.12
N VAL A 36 2.93 5.48 8.31
CA VAL A 36 2.31 5.01 7.07
C VAL A 36 3.31 5.16 5.95
N ASN A 37 3.55 4.08 5.20
CA ASN A 37 4.53 4.05 4.12
C ASN A 37 3.84 3.81 2.78
N MET A 38 3.93 4.78 1.87
CA MET A 38 3.54 4.60 0.47
C MET A 38 4.80 4.41 -0.37
N ARG A 39 4.82 3.32 -1.14
CA ARG A 39 5.95 2.95 -1.98
C ARG A 39 5.61 3.22 -3.43
N PHE A 40 6.49 3.91 -4.12
CA PHE A 40 6.33 4.24 -5.54
C PHE A 40 7.30 3.43 -6.39
N GLU A 41 6.98 3.26 -7.67
CA GLU A 41 7.87 2.64 -8.65
C GLU A 41 8.82 3.67 -9.26
N LYS A 42 10.04 3.27 -9.64
CA LYS A 42 11.03 4.20 -10.24
C LYS A 42 10.49 4.91 -11.47
N GLN A 43 9.81 4.18 -12.36
CA GLN A 43 9.24 4.74 -13.58
C GLN A 43 8.26 5.91 -13.32
N ASP A 44 7.52 5.89 -12.22
CA ASP A 44 6.56 6.95 -11.87
C ASP A 44 7.26 8.17 -11.25
N MET A 45 8.43 7.98 -10.63
CA MET A 45 9.18 9.03 -9.93
C MET A 45 10.17 9.78 -10.82
N ARG A 46 10.32 9.36 -12.08
CA ARG A 46 11.18 10.01 -13.10
C ARG A 46 10.89 11.50 -13.27
N ILE A 47 9.65 11.92 -13.09
CA ILE A 47 9.22 13.31 -13.30
C ILE A 47 9.97 14.33 -12.42
N PHE A 48 10.57 13.87 -11.32
CA PHE A 48 11.34 14.69 -10.37
C PHE A 48 12.76 15.01 -10.85
N ASN A 49 13.27 14.35 -11.90
CA ASN A 49 14.63 14.54 -12.42
C ASN A 49 15.74 14.44 -11.34
N LYS A 50 15.50 13.65 -10.29
CA LYS A 50 16.46 13.42 -9.21
C LYS A 50 17.82 12.95 -9.78
N GLY A 51 18.90 13.33 -9.11
CA GLY A 51 20.28 12.95 -9.48
C GLY A 51 20.86 13.78 -10.63
N THR A 52 20.08 14.71 -11.18
CA THR A 52 20.50 15.61 -12.28
C THR A 52 20.57 17.06 -11.80
N SER A 53 21.20 17.93 -12.60
CA SER A 53 21.16 19.38 -12.37
C SER A 53 19.76 19.99 -12.49
N ASP A 54 18.84 19.29 -13.17
CA ASP A 54 17.46 19.72 -13.41
C ASP A 54 16.48 19.09 -12.43
N ALA A 55 16.98 18.56 -11.29
CA ALA A 55 16.16 18.01 -10.23
C ALA A 55 15.14 19.05 -9.73
N LYS A 56 13.94 18.57 -9.41
CA LYS A 56 12.80 19.42 -9.07
C LYS A 56 12.44 19.28 -7.59
N LYS A 57 11.94 20.37 -7.01
CA LYS A 57 11.28 20.33 -5.70
C LYS A 57 10.00 19.51 -5.79
N ILE A 58 9.60 18.95 -4.65
CA ILE A 58 8.39 18.13 -4.53
C ILE A 58 7.58 18.67 -3.37
N THR A 59 6.32 19.00 -3.59
CA THR A 59 5.39 19.32 -2.50
C THR A 59 4.48 18.13 -2.24
N VAL A 60 4.39 17.71 -0.99
CA VAL A 60 3.43 16.72 -0.52
C VAL A 60 2.34 17.43 0.26
N ALA A 61 1.08 17.11 -0.04
CA ALA A 61 -0.08 17.53 0.73
C ALA A 61 -0.87 16.32 1.22
N ALA A 62 -1.40 16.38 2.44
CA ALA A 62 -2.29 15.37 2.98
C ALA A 62 -3.21 15.95 4.05
N TRP A 63 -4.40 15.41 4.19
CA TRP A 63 -5.24 15.66 5.35
C TRP A 63 -4.90 14.66 6.44
N VAL A 64 -4.61 15.17 7.64
CA VAL A 64 -4.29 14.36 8.81
C VAL A 64 -5.11 14.85 10.01
N LYS A 65 -5.70 13.90 10.75
CA LYS A 65 -6.37 14.15 12.02
C LYS A 65 -5.69 13.29 13.08
N SER A 66 -5.24 13.93 14.16
CA SER A 66 -4.62 13.24 15.29
C SER A 66 -5.03 13.91 16.61
N PRO A 67 -5.24 13.13 17.68
CA PRO A 67 -5.43 13.67 19.03
C PRO A 67 -4.14 14.26 19.61
N THR A 68 -2.97 13.86 19.10
CA THR A 68 -1.68 14.36 19.59
C THR A 68 -1.27 15.61 18.83
N THR A 69 -1.30 16.75 19.53
CA THR A 69 -0.79 18.02 19.01
C THR A 69 0.74 18.05 19.01
N GLY A 70 1.32 18.93 18.20
CA GLY A 70 2.76 19.14 18.10
C GLY A 70 3.30 18.88 16.70
N THR A 71 4.60 18.61 16.63
CA THR A 71 5.35 18.39 15.39
C THR A 71 5.16 16.96 14.90
N HIS A 72 4.70 16.84 13.66
CA HIS A 72 4.63 15.58 12.92
C HIS A 72 5.57 15.63 11.73
N VAL A 73 6.12 14.48 11.37
CA VAL A 73 7.18 14.34 10.36
C VAL A 73 6.66 13.61 9.13
N VAL A 74 7.06 14.13 7.96
CA VAL A 74 6.91 13.45 6.67
C VAL A 74 8.29 13.22 6.09
N GLY A 75 8.62 11.98 5.74
CA GLY A 75 9.87 11.58 5.13
C GLY A 75 9.71 11.18 3.67
N LEU A 76 10.68 11.55 2.85
CA LEU A 76 10.94 10.91 1.56
C LEU A 76 12.22 10.07 1.68
N TYR A 77 12.11 8.79 1.38
CA TYR A 77 13.21 7.84 1.44
C TYR A 77 13.41 7.16 0.09
N ASP A 78 14.57 7.37 -0.51
CA ASP A 78 15.06 6.62 -1.66
C ASP A 78 16.00 5.50 -1.17
N ALA A 79 15.46 4.28 -1.14
CA ALA A 79 16.14 3.08 -0.66
C ALA A 79 16.98 2.36 -1.73
N ASN A 80 17.02 2.89 -2.96
CA ASN A 80 17.63 2.24 -4.11
C ASN A 80 18.65 3.11 -4.85
N SER A 81 19.07 4.23 -4.27
CA SER A 81 20.29 4.90 -4.69
C SER A 81 21.52 4.27 -4.04
N SER A 82 22.65 4.38 -4.73
CA SER A 82 23.97 3.94 -4.28
C SER A 82 24.37 4.39 -2.87
N THR A 83 23.80 5.50 -2.39
CA THR A 83 24.07 6.01 -1.04
C THR A 83 22.90 5.93 -0.08
N ASN A 84 21.71 5.49 -0.53
CA ASN A 84 20.42 5.64 0.13
C ASN A 84 20.17 7.11 0.55
N ARG A 85 19.09 7.73 0.07
CA ARG A 85 18.88 9.17 0.31
C ARG A 85 17.61 9.42 1.09
N TYR A 86 17.68 10.35 2.03
CA TYR A 86 16.55 10.70 2.89
C TYR A 86 16.42 12.20 3.03
N CYS A 87 15.18 12.67 3.12
CA CYS A 87 14.85 14.02 3.53
C CYS A 87 13.56 13.98 4.35
N MET A 88 13.50 14.72 5.45
CA MET A 88 12.28 14.94 6.22
C MET A 88 11.84 16.40 6.14
N GLN A 89 10.53 16.58 6.21
CA GLN A 89 9.87 17.86 6.47
C GLN A 89 8.89 17.68 7.63
N THR A 90 8.43 18.78 8.20
CA THR A 90 7.51 18.76 9.34
C THR A 90 6.26 19.58 9.09
N TYR A 91 5.18 19.20 9.76
CA TYR A 91 3.96 19.99 9.87
C TYR A 91 3.49 19.98 11.32
N THR A 92 2.67 20.94 11.70
CA THR A 92 2.17 21.08 13.07
C THR A 92 0.68 20.80 13.11
N ILE A 93 0.26 19.92 14.02
CA ILE A 93 -1.14 19.79 14.42
C ILE A 93 -1.31 20.66 15.68
N SER A 94 -1.98 21.80 15.53
CA SER A 94 -2.16 22.76 16.63
C SER A 94 -3.38 22.49 17.50
N SER A 95 -4.34 21.69 17.02
CA SER A 95 -5.57 21.37 17.73
C SER A 95 -5.90 19.88 17.60
N ALA A 96 -6.02 19.21 18.75
CA ALA A 96 -6.30 17.79 18.83
C ALA A 96 -7.62 17.44 18.12
N ASN A 97 -7.65 16.30 17.44
CA ASN A 97 -8.84 15.76 16.78
C ASN A 97 -9.47 16.73 15.76
N THR A 98 -8.67 17.56 15.12
CA THR A 98 -9.12 18.41 14.00
C THR A 98 -8.37 18.04 12.73
N TRP A 99 -9.09 18.05 11.60
CA TRP A 99 -8.48 17.81 10.29
C TRP A 99 -7.54 18.97 9.94
N THR A 100 -6.25 18.66 9.84
CA THR A 100 -5.20 19.60 9.44
C THR A 100 -4.68 19.21 8.06
N LYS A 101 -4.58 20.17 7.14
CA LYS A 101 -3.93 19.95 5.84
C LYS A 101 -2.43 20.18 6.00
N ALA A 102 -1.68 19.09 6.03
CA ALA A 102 -0.22 19.15 5.92
C ALA A 102 0.14 19.52 4.48
N ILE A 103 1.03 20.50 4.29
CA ILE A 103 1.61 20.86 3.00
C ILE A 103 3.09 21.13 3.27
N VAL A 104 3.95 20.28 2.72
CA VAL A 104 5.40 20.32 2.96
C VAL A 104 6.15 20.21 1.66
N THR A 105 7.21 21.00 1.51
CA THR A 105 8.02 21.02 0.29
C THR A 105 9.41 20.46 0.59
N PHE A 106 9.79 19.43 -0.17
CA PHE A 106 11.12 18.85 -0.16
C PHE A 106 11.99 19.57 -1.20
N PRO A 107 13.27 19.86 -0.87
CA PRO A 107 14.20 20.44 -1.84
C PRO A 107 14.45 19.48 -3.01
N ALA A 108 14.97 20.03 -4.11
CA ALA A 108 15.43 19.21 -5.23
C ALA A 108 16.62 18.35 -4.82
N ASP A 109 16.60 17.05 -5.16
CA ASP A 109 17.74 16.16 -4.93
C ASP A 109 18.62 16.06 -6.18
N THR A 110 19.68 16.87 -6.20
CA THR A 110 20.70 16.85 -7.27
C THR A 110 21.75 15.75 -7.05
N GLY A 111 21.67 15.00 -5.93
CA GLY A 111 22.60 13.94 -5.59
C GLY A 111 22.03 12.53 -5.75
N GLY A 112 22.88 11.54 -5.46
CA GLY A 112 22.58 10.12 -5.63
C GLY A 112 22.32 9.74 -7.08
N ASP A 113 21.74 8.55 -7.27
CA ASP A 113 21.47 8.03 -8.61
C ASP A 113 20.18 8.66 -9.19
N GLU A 114 20.12 8.72 -10.52
CA GLU A 114 18.92 9.07 -11.25
C GLU A 114 17.82 8.02 -11.06
N MET A 115 16.56 8.46 -11.10
CA MET A 115 15.42 7.54 -11.05
C MET A 115 15.34 6.71 -12.33
N GLY A 116 15.37 5.39 -12.17
CA GLY A 116 15.32 4.42 -13.27
C GLY A 116 13.99 4.41 -14.04
N THR A 117 13.94 3.63 -15.12
CA THR A 117 12.77 3.50 -16.00
C THR A 117 11.95 2.23 -15.75
N ASP A 118 12.34 1.41 -14.79
CA ASP A 118 11.69 0.15 -14.48
C ASP A 118 10.64 0.29 -13.37
N ASN A 119 9.93 -0.80 -13.13
CA ASN A 119 8.90 -0.92 -12.10
C ASN A 119 9.45 -1.38 -10.75
N THR A 120 10.78 -1.36 -10.53
CA THR A 120 11.36 -1.68 -9.23
C THR A 120 11.05 -0.58 -8.22
N HIS A 121 11.29 -0.86 -6.94
CA HIS A 121 11.05 0.09 -5.86
C HIS A 121 11.80 1.42 -6.11
N GLY A 122 11.06 2.52 -6.13
CA GLY A 122 11.58 3.87 -6.25
C GLY A 122 11.71 4.54 -4.90
N MET A 123 10.74 5.41 -4.59
CA MET A 123 10.75 6.23 -3.38
C MET A 123 9.65 5.81 -2.41
N ASN A 124 9.89 6.03 -1.12
CA ASN A 124 8.94 5.86 -0.04
C ASN A 124 8.50 7.22 0.49
N LEU A 125 7.20 7.42 0.63
CA LEU A 125 6.61 8.54 1.36
C LEU A 125 6.13 8.03 2.72
N GLN A 126 6.72 8.58 3.78
CA GLN A 126 6.55 8.12 5.15
C GLN A 126 5.89 9.20 6.00
N PHE A 127 4.65 8.98 6.45
CA PHE A 127 4.01 9.82 7.46
C PHE A 127 4.25 9.20 8.84
N TRP A 128 5.06 9.86 9.67
CA TRP A 128 5.44 9.38 10.99
C TRP A 128 4.41 9.76 12.06
N PHE A 129 4.20 8.84 12.99
CA PHE A 129 3.24 8.98 14.10
C PHE A 129 3.83 8.58 15.45
N ALA A 130 4.94 7.85 15.47
CA ALA A 130 5.74 7.61 16.66
C ALA A 130 7.18 7.29 16.22
N ALA A 131 8.17 7.74 17.00
CA ALA A 131 9.58 7.48 16.71
C ALA A 131 10.42 7.44 17.99
N GLY A 132 10.96 6.26 18.29
CA GLY A 132 11.96 6.05 19.33
C GLY A 132 13.30 6.73 19.01
N SER A 133 14.19 6.76 20.00
CA SER A 133 15.45 7.53 19.91
C SER A 133 16.42 7.05 18.83
N ASN A 134 16.34 5.81 18.33
CA ASN A 134 17.14 5.39 17.17
C ASN A 134 16.77 6.14 15.89
N TYR A 135 15.59 6.78 15.84
CA TYR A 135 15.05 7.48 14.68
C TYR A 135 14.98 9.01 14.85
N SER A 136 15.02 9.49 16.09
CA SER A 136 14.70 10.89 16.43
C SER A 136 15.78 11.63 17.22
N SER A 137 16.90 10.97 17.58
CA SER A 137 17.97 11.57 18.42
C SER A 137 19.04 12.33 17.64
N GLY A 138 19.05 12.23 16.32
CA GLY A 138 20.06 12.83 15.45
C GLY A 138 19.73 14.26 15.03
N SER A 139 20.30 14.68 13.90
CA SER A 139 20.04 15.99 13.29
C SER A 139 18.96 15.84 12.22
N ALA A 140 17.93 16.69 12.22
CA ALA A 140 16.84 16.57 11.25
C ALA A 140 17.36 16.68 9.80
N ALA A 141 17.06 15.70 8.96
CA ALA A 141 17.44 15.65 7.55
C ALA A 141 16.62 16.62 6.67
N THR A 142 16.71 17.93 6.92
CA THR A 142 15.88 18.96 6.25
C THR A 142 16.28 19.25 4.80
N VAL A 143 17.42 18.72 4.39
CA VAL A 143 17.90 18.65 3.00
C VAL A 143 18.27 17.22 2.68
N TRP A 144 18.35 16.87 1.40
CA TRP A 144 18.72 15.53 0.98
C TRP A 144 20.13 15.18 1.41
N GLU A 145 20.25 14.13 2.22
CA GLU A 145 21.50 13.58 2.70
C GLU A 145 21.55 12.06 2.57
N ASN A 146 22.72 11.48 2.86
CA ASN A 146 22.83 10.03 2.96
C ASN A 146 22.04 9.56 4.18
N TYR A 147 21.36 8.43 4.00
CA TYR A 147 20.47 7.88 5.00
C TYR A 147 21.18 7.67 6.34
N THR A 148 20.66 8.31 7.39
CA THR A 148 21.10 8.13 8.78
C THR A 148 19.85 7.88 9.62
N THR A 149 19.72 6.69 10.21
CA THR A 149 18.51 6.28 10.93
C THR A 149 18.07 7.31 11.97
N ALA A 150 19.01 7.83 12.77
CA ALA A 150 18.72 8.80 13.84
C ALA A 150 18.17 10.16 13.36
N ASN A 151 18.22 10.45 12.07
CA ASN A 151 17.85 11.74 11.48
C ASN A 151 16.43 11.73 10.88
N GLN A 152 15.72 10.60 10.91
CA GLN A 152 14.51 10.41 10.11
C GLN A 152 13.28 11.14 10.61
N ALA A 153 13.10 11.17 11.92
CA ALA A 153 11.87 11.61 12.59
C ALA A 153 12.17 12.52 13.79
N VAL A 154 13.20 13.35 13.66
CA VAL A 154 13.62 14.27 14.72
C VAL A 154 12.48 15.23 15.06
N GLY A 155 12.07 15.25 16.33
CA GLY A 155 10.94 16.07 16.82
C GLY A 155 9.55 15.46 16.67
N GLN A 156 9.42 14.23 16.15
CA GLN A 156 8.14 13.53 16.04
C GLN A 156 7.50 13.29 17.42
N VAL A 157 6.21 13.63 17.57
CA VAL A 157 5.42 13.31 18.77
C VAL A 157 5.00 11.83 18.82
N ASN A 158 4.73 11.32 20.03
CA ASN A 158 4.26 9.95 20.25
C ASN A 158 2.73 9.85 20.22
N CYS A 159 2.17 9.40 19.10
CA CYS A 159 0.73 9.15 18.96
C CYS A 159 0.25 7.80 19.48
N SER A 160 1.11 6.90 19.97
CA SER A 160 0.68 5.63 20.60
C SER A 160 0.50 5.73 22.11
N SER A 161 0.58 6.93 22.68
CA SER A 161 0.60 7.15 24.14
C SER A 161 -0.71 6.88 24.89
N SER A 162 -1.84 6.74 24.19
CA SER A 162 -3.15 6.46 24.78
C SER A 162 -3.99 5.59 23.85
N THR A 163 -4.84 4.72 24.42
CA THR A 163 -5.80 3.94 23.63
C THR A 163 -6.93 4.78 23.03
N ASP A 164 -7.09 6.01 23.49
CA ASP A 164 -8.01 6.96 22.85
C ASP A 164 -7.44 7.53 21.55
N ASN A 165 -6.16 7.28 21.26
CA ASN A 165 -5.51 7.86 20.10
C ASN A 165 -5.92 7.17 18.80
N ASN A 166 -6.68 7.91 17.99
CA ASN A 166 -7.07 7.51 16.65
C ASN A 166 -6.48 8.48 15.63
N ILE A 167 -5.61 7.99 14.76
CA ILE A 167 -5.04 8.78 13.67
C ILE A 167 -5.82 8.49 12.40
N LEU A 168 -6.23 9.55 11.70
CA LEU A 168 -6.86 9.44 10.38
C LEU A 168 -6.04 10.20 9.35
N ILE A 169 -5.89 9.62 8.17
CA ILE A 169 -5.20 10.23 7.03
C ILE A 169 -5.98 9.98 5.73
N THR A 170 -6.07 10.99 4.88
CA THR A 170 -6.67 10.88 3.55
C THR A 170 -6.14 11.97 2.60
N GLY A 171 -6.45 11.86 1.31
CA GLY A 171 -6.14 12.90 0.33
C GLY A 171 -4.66 13.19 0.15
N ILE A 172 -3.83 12.14 0.12
CA ILE A 172 -2.38 12.26 -0.05
C ILE A 172 -2.07 12.57 -1.51
N GLN A 173 -1.42 13.70 -1.74
CA GLN A 173 -1.11 14.27 -3.04
C GLN A 173 0.38 14.62 -3.09
N MET A 174 1.03 14.33 -4.21
CA MET A 174 2.44 14.65 -4.45
C MET A 174 2.55 15.42 -5.76
N GLU A 175 3.06 16.65 -5.68
CA GLU A 175 3.15 17.58 -6.80
C GLU A 175 4.59 17.98 -7.09
N VAL A 176 4.90 18.17 -8.37
CA VAL A 176 6.20 18.67 -8.82
C VAL A 176 6.21 20.19 -8.71
N GLY A 177 7.09 20.73 -7.88
CA GLY A 177 7.22 22.16 -7.66
C GLY A 177 7.23 22.52 -6.19
N GLU A 178 6.97 23.80 -5.93
CA GLU A 178 6.85 24.36 -4.60
C GLU A 178 5.48 25.04 -4.51
N PHE A 179 4.66 24.53 -3.60
CA PHE A 179 3.31 25.02 -3.36
C PHE A 179 3.07 25.23 -1.87
N ASP A 180 2.12 26.12 -1.57
CA ASP A 180 1.63 26.42 -0.24
C ASP A 180 0.11 26.17 -0.14
N SER A 181 -0.50 26.57 0.98
CA SER A 181 -1.94 26.40 1.22
C SER A 181 -2.85 27.13 0.24
N THR A 182 -2.33 28.11 -0.49
CA THR A 182 -3.09 28.93 -1.45
C THR A 182 -2.82 28.57 -2.90
N THR A 183 -1.71 27.89 -3.17
CA THR A 183 -1.23 27.59 -4.54
C THR A 183 -1.25 26.10 -4.88
N ILE A 184 -1.30 25.20 -3.89
CA ILE A 184 -1.41 23.75 -4.15
C ILE A 184 -2.67 23.46 -4.98
N PRO A 185 -2.57 22.72 -6.11
CA PRO A 185 -3.75 22.38 -6.89
C PRO A 185 -4.74 21.53 -6.07
N PRO A 186 -6.04 21.59 -6.38
CA PRO A 186 -7.03 20.72 -5.74
C PRO A 186 -6.68 19.24 -5.90
N PHE A 187 -7.06 18.43 -4.93
CA PHE A 187 -6.87 16.97 -5.00
C PHE A 187 -7.58 16.40 -6.23
N GLN A 188 -6.87 15.61 -7.03
CA GLN A 188 -7.43 14.97 -8.20
C GLN A 188 -8.22 13.72 -7.81
N HIS A 189 -9.55 13.79 -7.90
CA HIS A 189 -10.43 12.64 -7.75
C HIS A 189 -10.47 11.86 -9.06
N GLU A 190 -9.99 10.62 -9.01
CA GLU A 190 -9.93 9.74 -10.19
C GLU A 190 -11.21 8.91 -10.31
N LEU A 191 -11.56 8.52 -11.54
CA LEU A 191 -12.64 7.58 -11.76
C LEU A 191 -12.29 6.24 -11.11
N PHE A 192 -13.30 5.58 -10.53
CA PHE A 192 -13.12 4.31 -9.83
C PHE A 192 -12.39 3.27 -10.68
N GLY A 193 -12.74 3.13 -11.97
CA GLY A 193 -12.11 2.15 -12.86
C GLY A 193 -10.62 2.39 -13.13
N ASP A 194 -10.18 3.65 -13.25
CA ASP A 194 -8.77 3.97 -13.47
C ASP A 194 -7.95 3.72 -12.20
N ASN A 195 -8.51 4.08 -11.04
CA ASN A 195 -7.85 3.85 -9.75
C ASN A 195 -7.77 2.35 -9.44
N LEU A 196 -8.86 1.61 -9.63
CA LEU A 196 -8.89 0.16 -9.50
C LEU A 196 -7.84 -0.48 -10.40
N ARG A 197 -7.75 -0.09 -11.67
CA ARG A 197 -6.75 -0.63 -12.60
C ARG A 197 -5.32 -0.40 -12.12
N ARG A 198 -5.02 0.73 -11.44
CA ARG A 198 -3.70 0.96 -10.83
C ARG A 198 -3.48 0.06 -9.62
N CYS A 199 -4.47 -0.05 -8.73
CA CYS A 199 -4.40 -0.96 -7.58
C CYS A 199 -4.22 -2.42 -8.00
N GLU A 200 -4.88 -2.85 -9.06
CA GLU A 200 -4.79 -4.21 -9.62
C GLU A 200 -3.40 -4.54 -10.18
N ARG A 201 -2.49 -3.57 -10.36
CA ARG A 201 -1.08 -3.89 -10.63
C ARG A 201 -0.39 -4.50 -9.41
N TYR A 202 -0.85 -4.19 -8.20
CA TYR A 202 -0.24 -4.62 -6.94
C TYR A 202 -1.00 -5.78 -6.29
N CYS A 203 -2.32 -5.83 -6.43
CA CYS A 203 -3.14 -6.87 -5.83
C CYS A 203 -4.38 -7.16 -6.67
N GLN A 204 -4.59 -8.43 -7.03
CA GLN A 204 -5.80 -8.89 -7.71
C GLN A 204 -6.44 -10.04 -6.93
N LYS A 205 -7.75 -10.15 -7.00
CA LYS A 205 -8.51 -11.22 -6.35
C LYS A 205 -9.65 -11.69 -7.23
N SER A 206 -10.02 -12.97 -7.12
CA SER A 206 -11.20 -13.54 -7.81
C SER A 206 -12.53 -13.10 -7.20
N TYR A 207 -12.49 -12.40 -6.07
CA TYR A 207 -13.64 -11.99 -5.26
C TYR A 207 -14.21 -10.65 -5.72
N PRO A 208 -15.52 -10.41 -5.50
CA PRO A 208 -16.08 -9.06 -5.53
C PRO A 208 -15.27 -8.08 -4.66
N HIS A 209 -15.24 -6.79 -5.03
CA HIS A 209 -14.46 -5.77 -4.33
C HIS A 209 -14.75 -5.72 -2.82
N GLU A 210 -16.02 -5.87 -2.44
CA GLU A 210 -16.49 -5.77 -1.05
C GLU A 210 -16.19 -7.01 -0.21
N HIS A 211 -15.83 -8.14 -0.84
CA HIS A 211 -15.66 -9.41 -0.15
C HIS A 211 -14.16 -9.69 0.13
N PRO A 212 -13.76 -9.90 1.39
CA PRO A 212 -12.38 -10.24 1.70
C PRO A 212 -12.03 -11.65 1.17
N PRO A 213 -10.76 -11.89 0.76
CA PRO A 213 -10.32 -13.23 0.40
C PRO A 213 -10.56 -14.25 1.51
N GLY A 214 -10.98 -15.46 1.14
CA GLY A 214 -11.33 -16.53 2.08
C GLY A 214 -12.79 -16.56 2.55
N THR A 215 -13.66 -15.63 2.11
CA THR A 215 -15.10 -15.76 2.35
C THR A 215 -15.73 -16.84 1.48
N VAL A 216 -16.78 -17.48 2.00
CA VAL A 216 -17.63 -18.40 1.25
C VAL A 216 -19.06 -17.85 1.31
N THR A 217 -19.46 -17.14 0.27
CA THR A 217 -20.86 -16.80 0.01
C THR A 217 -21.31 -17.50 -1.27
N SER A 218 -22.62 -17.72 -1.45
CA SER A 218 -23.17 -18.41 -2.62
C SER A 218 -22.84 -17.74 -3.97
N GLY A 219 -22.41 -16.47 -3.97
CA GLY A 219 -21.90 -15.75 -5.14
C GLY A 219 -20.37 -15.65 -5.23
N ASP A 220 -19.64 -16.09 -4.20
CA ASP A 220 -18.16 -16.12 -4.14
C ASP A 220 -17.55 -17.42 -4.64
N ALA A 221 -18.38 -18.37 -5.08
CA ALA A 221 -17.91 -19.63 -5.65
C ALA A 221 -17.08 -19.33 -6.91
N GLY A 222 -15.77 -19.21 -6.70
CA GLY A 222 -14.69 -18.96 -7.66
C GLY A 222 -15.18 -18.53 -9.04
N ARG A 223 -15.16 -17.22 -9.33
CA ARG A 223 -15.49 -16.69 -10.67
C ARG A 223 -14.63 -17.34 -11.77
N ASP A 224 -13.49 -17.88 -11.38
CA ASP A 224 -12.62 -18.70 -12.21
C ASP A 224 -12.90 -20.18 -11.96
N PHE A 225 -13.37 -20.85 -13.00
CA PHE A 225 -13.70 -22.25 -12.98
C PHE A 225 -13.28 -22.92 -14.30
N VAL A 226 -13.12 -24.23 -14.26
CA VAL A 226 -13.03 -25.06 -15.46
C VAL A 226 -14.29 -25.91 -15.57
N ASN A 227 -14.99 -25.77 -16.70
CA ASN A 227 -16.15 -26.58 -17.02
C ASN A 227 -15.71 -27.94 -17.55
N LEU A 228 -16.25 -29.02 -16.99
CA LEU A 228 -15.85 -30.38 -17.34
C LEU A 228 -17.03 -31.17 -17.92
N MET A 229 -16.97 -31.42 -19.23
CA MET A 229 -17.98 -32.21 -19.95
C MET A 229 -17.80 -33.73 -19.80
N GLY A 230 -16.82 -34.17 -19.01
CA GLY A 230 -16.50 -35.57 -18.73
C GLY A 230 -15.54 -35.67 -17.55
N GLY A 231 -15.33 -36.88 -17.03
CA GLY A 231 -14.39 -37.10 -15.93
C GLY A 231 -12.96 -36.72 -16.33
N SER A 232 -12.24 -36.08 -15.42
CA SER A 232 -10.85 -35.66 -15.61
C SER A 232 -10.01 -36.09 -14.42
N THR A 233 -8.76 -36.46 -14.67
CA THR A 233 -7.76 -36.74 -13.64
C THR A 233 -6.79 -35.57 -13.43
N ASP A 234 -6.87 -34.54 -14.28
CA ASP A 234 -6.03 -33.35 -14.20
C ASP A 234 -6.80 -32.09 -14.65
N PRO A 235 -7.85 -31.68 -13.91
CA PRO A 235 -8.51 -30.40 -14.17
C PRO A 235 -7.53 -29.26 -13.92
N HIS A 236 -7.36 -28.39 -14.90
CA HIS A 236 -6.47 -27.24 -14.79
C HIS A 236 -7.14 -25.96 -15.25
N ILE A 237 -6.66 -24.85 -14.70
CA ILE A 237 -7.11 -23.51 -15.01
C ILE A 237 -5.92 -22.57 -15.13
N MET A 238 -5.96 -21.73 -16.15
CA MET A 238 -4.99 -20.66 -16.32
C MET A 238 -5.68 -19.33 -16.03
N VAL A 239 -5.27 -18.68 -14.96
CA VAL A 239 -5.74 -17.34 -14.60
C VAL A 239 -4.86 -16.32 -15.31
N LYS A 240 -5.49 -15.38 -16.01
CA LYS A 240 -4.81 -14.23 -16.60
C LYS A 240 -5.06 -13.01 -15.74
N PHE A 241 -3.99 -12.41 -15.23
CA PHE A 241 -4.06 -11.14 -14.51
C PHE A 241 -4.34 -10.00 -15.48
N ARG A 242 -5.27 -9.11 -15.10
CA ARG A 242 -5.65 -7.95 -15.91
C ARG A 242 -5.89 -6.76 -14.99
N PRO A 243 -5.07 -5.69 -15.10
CA PRO A 243 -3.86 -5.57 -15.92
C PRO A 243 -2.78 -6.59 -15.53
N GLU A 244 -1.70 -6.64 -16.29
CA GLU A 244 -0.51 -7.39 -15.87
C GLU A 244 -0.05 -6.89 -14.49
N MET A 245 0.24 -7.83 -13.58
CA MET A 245 0.75 -7.51 -12.25
C MET A 245 2.12 -6.85 -12.38
N ARG A 246 2.49 -6.05 -11.40
CA ARG A 246 3.75 -5.33 -11.38
C ARG A 246 4.95 -6.27 -11.47
N ILE A 247 4.97 -7.31 -10.64
CA ILE A 247 5.99 -8.36 -10.63
C ILE A 247 5.27 -9.71 -10.68
N THR A 248 6.03 -10.80 -10.81
CA THR A 248 5.50 -12.15 -10.59
C THR A 248 4.89 -12.22 -9.18
N PRO A 249 3.55 -12.33 -9.06
CA PRO A 249 2.89 -12.27 -7.75
C PRO A 249 3.09 -13.56 -6.94
N THR A 250 2.80 -13.52 -5.64
CA THR A 250 2.46 -14.71 -4.87
C THR A 250 0.96 -14.96 -4.98
N VAL A 251 0.56 -16.18 -5.34
CA VAL A 251 -0.86 -16.53 -5.47
C VAL A 251 -1.29 -17.49 -4.37
N THR A 252 -2.26 -17.06 -3.57
CA THR A 252 -2.92 -17.91 -2.57
C THR A 252 -4.27 -18.34 -3.09
N THR A 253 -4.55 -19.64 -3.11
CA THR A 253 -5.87 -20.17 -3.44
C THR A 253 -6.69 -20.42 -2.18
N TYR A 254 -8.01 -20.36 -2.31
CA TYR A 254 -8.97 -20.54 -1.24
C TYR A 254 -10.04 -21.54 -1.65
N SER A 255 -10.53 -22.29 -0.66
CA SER A 255 -11.71 -23.11 -0.82
C SER A 255 -12.92 -22.24 -1.11
N THR A 256 -13.79 -22.71 -2.01
CA THR A 256 -15.10 -22.11 -2.25
C THR A 256 -16.21 -22.79 -1.45
N ALA A 257 -15.89 -23.80 -0.64
CA ALA A 257 -16.83 -24.53 0.21
C ALA A 257 -16.61 -24.24 1.71
N ASN A 258 -15.38 -23.97 2.13
CA ASN A 258 -14.97 -23.81 3.52
C ASN A 258 -14.23 -22.48 3.72
N ALA A 259 -14.84 -21.58 4.50
CA ALA A 259 -14.25 -20.26 4.76
C ALA A 259 -12.84 -20.35 5.36
N ASN A 260 -11.99 -19.40 4.97
CA ASN A 260 -10.60 -19.24 5.42
C ASN A 260 -9.69 -20.47 5.21
N THR A 261 -10.10 -21.41 4.34
CA THR A 261 -9.29 -22.60 4.03
C THR A 261 -8.44 -22.34 2.79
N THR A 262 -7.12 -22.29 2.95
CA THR A 262 -6.16 -21.95 1.88
C THR A 262 -5.57 -23.18 1.17
N GLY A 263 -4.98 -22.97 0.00
CA GLY A 263 -4.33 -24.00 -0.80
C GLY A 263 -5.31 -25.02 -1.38
N LYS A 264 -6.58 -24.62 -1.53
CA LYS A 264 -7.66 -25.46 -2.03
C LYS A 264 -8.17 -25.00 -3.38
N MET A 265 -8.78 -25.95 -4.06
CA MET A 265 -9.69 -25.81 -5.18
C MET A 265 -10.89 -26.71 -4.88
N THR A 266 -12.06 -26.43 -5.44
CA THR A 266 -13.30 -27.09 -5.01
C THR A 266 -14.06 -27.64 -6.22
N ALA A 267 -14.43 -28.92 -6.16
CA ALA A 267 -15.31 -29.58 -7.15
C ALA A 267 -16.66 -29.84 -6.50
N GLY A 268 -17.72 -29.18 -6.98
CA GLY A 268 -19.02 -29.17 -6.28
C GLY A 268 -18.90 -28.60 -4.87
N VAL A 269 -18.92 -29.47 -3.85
CA VAL A 269 -18.70 -29.12 -2.43
C VAL A 269 -17.43 -29.75 -1.83
N THR A 270 -16.65 -30.44 -2.65
CA THR A 270 -15.48 -31.20 -2.21
C THR A 270 -14.21 -30.41 -2.47
N ASP A 271 -13.46 -30.13 -1.41
CA ASP A 271 -12.14 -29.53 -1.53
C ASP A 271 -11.07 -30.56 -1.85
N ALA A 272 -10.18 -30.21 -2.77
CA ALA A 272 -8.90 -30.85 -2.94
C ALA A 272 -7.78 -29.82 -2.76
N THR A 273 -6.59 -30.30 -2.41
CA THR A 273 -5.40 -29.46 -2.44
C THR A 273 -5.11 -29.02 -3.88
N ALA A 274 -4.70 -27.78 -4.09
CA ALA A 274 -4.19 -27.35 -5.38
C ALA A 274 -2.89 -28.12 -5.66
N GLY A 275 -2.90 -29.00 -6.67
CA GLY A 275 -1.80 -29.91 -6.98
C GLY A 275 -0.62 -29.20 -7.61
N THR A 276 -0.90 -28.23 -8.48
CA THR A 276 0.07 -27.24 -8.95
C THR A 276 -0.54 -25.87 -8.74
N ASN A 277 0.24 -24.93 -8.23
CA ASN A 277 -0.06 -23.51 -8.23
C ASN A 277 1.23 -22.80 -8.63
N ALA A 278 1.41 -22.63 -9.93
CA ALA A 278 2.65 -22.19 -10.54
C ALA A 278 2.44 -20.83 -11.22
N VAL A 279 3.02 -19.80 -10.61
CA VAL A 279 3.03 -18.47 -11.18
C VAL A 279 4.01 -18.46 -12.34
N VAL A 280 3.49 -18.28 -13.56
CA VAL A 280 4.31 -18.36 -14.78
C VAL A 280 5.08 -17.06 -14.96
N ASN A 281 4.40 -15.92 -14.77
CA ASN A 281 4.94 -14.58 -14.82
C ASN A 281 3.92 -13.58 -14.21
N SER A 282 4.20 -12.29 -14.33
CA SER A 282 3.32 -11.18 -13.96
C SER A 282 1.93 -11.18 -14.63
N SER A 283 1.76 -11.91 -15.72
CA SER A 283 0.51 -11.96 -16.49
C SER A 283 -0.33 -13.22 -16.25
N TYR A 284 0.26 -14.32 -15.79
CA TYR A 284 -0.41 -15.63 -15.75
C TYR A 284 -0.06 -16.47 -14.53
N ASN A 285 -1.06 -17.17 -14.01
CA ASN A 285 -0.90 -18.24 -13.04
C ASN A 285 -1.57 -19.53 -13.53
N TYR A 286 -0.87 -20.66 -13.39
CA TYR A 286 -1.37 -21.98 -13.74
C TYR A 286 -1.73 -22.75 -12.47
N MET A 287 -2.94 -23.29 -12.40
CA MET A 287 -3.40 -24.10 -11.28
C MET A 287 -3.97 -25.43 -11.75
N ALA A 288 -3.64 -26.50 -11.03
CA ALA A 288 -4.14 -27.85 -11.28
C ALA A 288 -4.81 -28.42 -10.03
N PHE A 289 -5.94 -29.08 -10.21
CA PHE A 289 -6.71 -29.75 -9.17
C PHE A 289 -6.11 -31.13 -8.90
N ALA A 290 -5.67 -31.42 -7.67
CA ALA A 290 -4.88 -32.62 -7.36
C ALA A 290 -5.66 -33.94 -7.29
N SER A 291 -6.93 -33.95 -7.69
CA SER A 291 -7.81 -35.12 -7.57
C SER A 291 -8.51 -35.40 -8.90
N SER A 292 -9.02 -36.62 -9.07
CA SER A 292 -9.96 -36.89 -10.14
C SER A 292 -11.33 -36.32 -9.82
N VAL A 293 -12.03 -35.89 -10.85
CA VAL A 293 -13.42 -35.44 -10.78
C VAL A 293 -14.28 -36.27 -11.73
N THR A 294 -15.49 -36.54 -11.29
CA THR A 294 -16.50 -37.26 -12.07
C THR A 294 -17.14 -36.34 -13.11
N ALA A 295 -17.76 -36.93 -14.13
CA ALA A 295 -18.50 -36.15 -15.12
C ALA A 295 -19.61 -35.34 -14.42
N SER A 296 -19.72 -34.05 -14.74
CA SER A 296 -20.66 -33.05 -14.21
C SER A 296 -20.22 -32.22 -12.99
N ASP A 297 -19.00 -32.41 -12.45
CA ASP A 297 -18.47 -31.55 -11.40
C ASP A 297 -17.51 -30.50 -12.00
N ASP A 298 -17.95 -29.24 -12.06
CA ASP A 298 -17.07 -28.11 -12.38
C ASP A 298 -16.08 -27.88 -11.23
N VAL A 299 -14.85 -27.49 -11.57
CA VAL A 299 -13.82 -27.17 -10.57
C VAL A 299 -13.67 -25.66 -10.48
N TYR A 300 -13.91 -25.13 -9.29
CA TYR A 300 -13.83 -23.73 -8.93
C TYR A 300 -12.54 -23.43 -8.18
N VAL A 301 -12.03 -22.22 -8.38
CA VAL A 301 -10.94 -21.69 -7.56
C VAL A 301 -11.22 -20.25 -7.20
N ALA A 302 -11.02 -19.93 -5.92
CA ALA A 302 -10.90 -18.55 -5.48
C ALA A 302 -9.44 -18.25 -5.16
N TRP A 303 -8.98 -17.03 -5.42
CA TRP A 303 -7.57 -16.68 -5.29
C TRP A 303 -7.34 -15.20 -4.94
N LEU A 304 -6.17 -14.96 -4.35
CA LEU A 304 -5.54 -13.66 -4.12
C LEU A 304 -4.15 -13.70 -4.75
N ALA A 305 -3.85 -12.76 -5.62
CA ALA A 305 -2.54 -12.54 -6.22
C ALA A 305 -1.95 -11.24 -5.66
N ASP A 306 -0.82 -11.34 -4.99
CA ASP A 306 -0.15 -10.24 -4.30
C ASP A 306 1.23 -9.98 -4.93
N ALA A 307 1.45 -8.76 -5.39
CA ALA A 307 2.69 -8.25 -5.96
C ALA A 307 3.19 -6.98 -5.24
N GLU A 308 2.79 -6.78 -3.97
CA GLU A 308 3.35 -5.71 -3.15
C GLU A 308 4.85 -5.94 -2.85
N LEU A 309 5.52 -4.84 -2.53
CA LEU A 309 6.94 -4.77 -2.14
C LEU A 309 7.13 -5.10 -0.66
#